data_AF-A0A6B1G110-F1
#
_entry.id   AF-A0A6B1G110-F1
#
_cell.length_a   1.000
_cell.length_b   1.000
_cell.length_c   1.000
_cell.angle_alpha   90.00
_cell.angle_beta   90.00
_cell.angle_gamma   90.00
#
_symmetry.space_group_name_H-M   'P 1'
#
loop_
_entity.id
_entity.type
_entity.pdbx_description
1 polymer ?
#
loop_
_entity_poly.entity_id
_entity_poly.type
_entity_poly.pdbx_seq_one_letter_code
_entity_poly.pdbx_strand_id
1 'polypeptide(L)'
;MDYSHIQKPQLGYQYEFTLDELDAAQECVEAHGFAIVKSVLSDELVVELQESVKQVIDPDDSLGEGNSFTHTSFIEHAPAMWKMFEHEPFMRAQRVFCQAEELTINRTAAIIRNPGSDPLTWHSDFCGFSDGPPTFSGDILN
;
A
#
# COMPACT_ATOMS: atom_id res chain seq x y z
N MET A 1 8.26 7.63 -21.33
CA MET A 1 9.58 7.54 -20.66
C MET A 1 10.08 6.11 -20.79
N ASP A 2 11.36 5.92 -21.09
CA ASP A 2 11.99 4.60 -21.17
C ASP A 2 12.57 4.24 -19.79
N TYR A 3 12.03 3.21 -19.14
CA TYR A 3 12.48 2.74 -17.82
C TYR A 3 13.40 1.51 -17.90
N SER A 4 13.81 1.10 -19.11
CA SER A 4 14.66 -0.09 -19.31
C SER A 4 16.04 -0.01 -18.66
N HIS A 5 16.48 1.20 -18.31
CA HIS A 5 17.74 1.47 -17.62
C HIS A 5 17.64 1.34 -16.09
N ILE A 6 16.43 1.28 -15.51
CA ILE A 6 16.26 1.09 -14.07
C ILE A 6 16.55 -0.37 -13.75
N GLN A 7 17.67 -0.62 -13.10
CA GLN A 7 18.05 -1.94 -12.63
C GLN A 7 17.62 -2.11 -11.18
N LYS A 8 17.19 -3.34 -10.86
CA LYS A 8 16.89 -3.71 -9.49
C LYS A 8 18.15 -3.58 -8.63
N PRO A 9 18.09 -2.94 -7.46
CA PRO A 9 19.26 -2.83 -6.60
C PRO A 9 19.71 -4.21 -6.12
N GLN A 10 21.02 -4.44 -6.18
CA GLN A 10 21.65 -5.60 -5.54
C GLN A 10 21.97 -5.23 -4.09
N LEU A 11 21.06 -5.59 -3.19
CA LEU A 11 21.25 -5.39 -1.76
C LEU A 11 22.06 -6.57 -1.20
N GLY A 12 22.82 -6.33 -0.14
CA GLY A 12 23.64 -7.35 0.54
C GLY A 12 22.84 -8.32 1.42
N TYR A 13 21.51 -8.30 1.32
CA TYR A 13 20.56 -9.07 2.12
C TYR A 13 19.34 -9.47 1.29
N GLN A 14 18.63 -10.51 1.73
CA GLN A 14 17.35 -10.92 1.14
C GLN A 14 16.26 -9.95 1.60
N TYR A 15 15.50 -9.42 0.64
CA TYR A 15 14.35 -8.52 0.90
C TYR A 15 13.08 -9.00 0.21
N GLU A 16 13.11 -10.17 -0.43
CA GLU A 16 11.97 -10.79 -1.09
C GLU A 16 11.69 -12.14 -0.46
N PHE A 17 10.43 -12.39 -0.14
CA PHE A 17 9.98 -13.52 0.65
C PHE A 17 8.67 -14.08 0.10
N THR A 18 8.35 -15.31 0.48
CA THR A 18 7.03 -15.93 0.28
C THR A 18 6.24 -15.98 1.60
N LEU A 19 4.98 -16.42 1.54
CA LEU A 19 4.09 -16.50 2.71
C LEU A 19 4.56 -17.47 3.80
N ASP A 20 5.39 -18.45 3.46
CA ASP A 20 6.03 -19.36 4.43
C ASP A 20 7.27 -18.76 5.10
N GLU A 21 7.77 -17.63 4.61
CA GLU A 21 8.95 -16.92 5.14
C GLU A 21 8.58 -15.63 5.89
N LEU A 22 7.34 -15.48 6.36
CA LEU A 22 6.86 -14.24 7.00
C LEU A 22 7.66 -13.83 8.24
N ASP A 23 8.16 -14.79 9.03
CA ASP A 23 8.99 -14.48 10.20
C ASP A 23 10.32 -13.84 9.77
N ALA A 24 10.97 -14.38 8.73
CA ALA A 24 12.18 -13.80 8.17
C ALA A 24 11.94 -12.44 7.49
N ALA A 25 10.75 -12.26 6.88
CA ALA A 25 10.34 -10.97 6.35
C ALA A 25 10.18 -9.92 7.47
N GLN A 26 9.62 -10.30 8.63
CA GLN A 26 9.50 -9.43 9.79
C GLN A 26 10.88 -9.02 10.32
N GLU A 27 11.82 -9.97 10.46
CA GLU A 27 13.21 -9.67 10.83
C GLU A 27 13.88 -8.69 9.84
N CYS A 28 13.61 -8.85 8.54
CA CYS A 28 14.10 -7.93 7.52
C CYS A 28 13.50 -6.52 7.67
N VAL A 29 12.21 -6.40 7.98
CA VAL A 29 11.58 -5.09 8.25
C VAL A 29 12.22 -4.44 9.48
N GLU A 30 12.46 -5.19 10.55
CA GLU A 30 13.10 -4.66 11.76
C GLU A 30 14.55 -4.21 11.52
N ALA A 31 15.32 -4.96 10.71
CA ALA A 31 16.71 -4.64 10.41
C ALA A 31 16.89 -3.56 9.34
N HIS A 32 16.00 -3.49 8.35
CA HIS A 32 16.21 -2.73 7.11
C HIS A 32 15.05 -1.80 6.71
N GLY A 33 13.93 -1.83 7.44
CA GLY A 33 12.80 -0.92 7.24
C GLY A 33 11.82 -1.33 6.14
N PHE A 34 12.05 -2.41 5.40
CA PHE A 34 11.11 -2.94 4.41
C PHE A 34 11.35 -4.42 4.08
N ALA A 35 10.33 -5.07 3.53
CA ALA A 35 10.39 -6.38 2.89
C ALA A 35 9.32 -6.48 1.78
N ILE A 36 9.50 -7.40 0.83
CA ILE A 36 8.53 -7.70 -0.23
C ILE A 36 8.05 -9.14 -0.04
N VAL A 37 6.77 -9.32 0.26
CA VAL A 37 6.14 -10.66 0.28
C VAL A 37 5.41 -10.86 -1.04
N LYS A 38 5.82 -11.89 -1.80
CA LYS A 38 5.26 -12.18 -3.12
C LYS A 38 4.01 -13.03 -3.03
N SER A 39 3.14 -12.88 -4.05
CA SER A 39 1.96 -13.71 -4.26
C SER A 39 1.01 -13.76 -3.05
N VAL A 40 0.92 -12.65 -2.31
CA VAL A 40 -0.01 -12.50 -1.17
C VAL A 40 -1.46 -12.48 -1.67
N LEU A 41 -1.72 -11.76 -2.76
CA LEU A 41 -3.04 -11.67 -3.39
C LEU A 41 -3.14 -12.60 -4.59
N SER A 42 -4.35 -13.11 -4.86
CA SER A 42 -4.62 -13.84 -6.10
C SER A 42 -4.67 -12.88 -7.29
N ASP A 43 -4.36 -13.38 -8.50
CA ASP A 43 -4.44 -12.59 -9.73
C ASP A 43 -5.85 -12.02 -9.96
N GLU A 44 -6.88 -12.80 -9.65
CA GLU A 44 -8.29 -12.38 -9.74
C GLU A 44 -8.57 -11.17 -8.82
N LEU A 45 -8.13 -11.23 -7.56
CA LEU A 45 -8.34 -10.13 -6.62
C LEU A 45 -7.54 -8.89 -7.02
N VAL A 46 -6.34 -9.06 -7.58
CA VAL A 46 -5.54 -7.95 -8.11
C VAL A 46 -6.28 -7.25 -9.26
N VAL A 47 -6.82 -8.00 -10.21
CA VAL A 47 -7.58 -7.43 -11.34
C VAL A 47 -8.81 -6.68 -10.83
N GLU A 48 -9.58 -7.28 -9.90
CA GLU A 48 -10.78 -6.66 -9.35
C GLU A 48 -10.47 -5.36 -8.59
N LEU A 49 -9.38 -5.33 -7.81
CA LEU A 49 -8.92 -4.14 -7.12
C LEU A 49 -8.49 -3.04 -8.11
N GLN A 50 -7.77 -3.40 -9.19
CA GLN A 50 -7.37 -2.45 -10.23
C GLN A 50 -8.58 -1.81 -10.91
N GLU A 51 -9.60 -2.60 -11.25
CA GLU A 51 -10.85 -2.10 -11.82
C GLU A 51 -11.57 -1.17 -10.84
N SER A 52 -11.65 -1.55 -9.56
CA SER A 52 -12.27 -0.73 -8.51
C SER A 52 -11.56 0.61 -8.32
N VAL A 53 -10.21 0.61 -8.36
CA VAL A 53 -9.41 1.84 -8.31
C VAL A 53 -9.79 2.79 -9.44
N LYS A 54 -9.87 2.29 -10.68
CA LYS A 54 -10.28 3.11 -11.83
C LYS A 54 -11.71 3.64 -11.69
N GLN A 55 -12.66 2.76 -11.36
CA GLN A 55 -14.07 3.14 -11.24
C GLN A 55 -14.32 4.19 -10.15
N VAL A 56 -13.55 4.17 -9.05
CA VAL A 56 -13.73 5.12 -7.95
C VAL A 56 -12.95 6.42 -8.18
N ILE A 57 -11.69 6.33 -8.64
CA ILE A 57 -10.80 7.50 -8.75
C ILE A 57 -10.97 8.24 -10.07
N ASP A 58 -11.15 7.51 -11.17
CA ASP A 58 -11.23 8.09 -12.51
C ASP A 58 -12.32 7.40 -13.36
N PRO A 59 -13.59 7.49 -12.95
CA PRO A 59 -14.70 6.81 -13.62
C PRO A 59 -14.86 7.22 -15.10
N ASP A 60 -14.44 8.44 -15.43
CA ASP A 60 -14.59 9.03 -16.77
C ASP A 60 -13.30 8.95 -17.61
N ASP A 61 -12.25 8.27 -17.13
CA ASP A 61 -10.91 8.17 -17.77
C ASP A 61 -10.34 9.56 -18.16
N SER A 62 -10.55 10.52 -17.27
CA SER A 62 -10.29 11.94 -17.46
C SER A 62 -9.01 12.41 -16.77
N LEU A 63 -8.43 11.58 -15.91
CA LEU A 63 -7.16 11.87 -15.25
C LEU A 63 -6.07 11.86 -16.32
N GLY A 64 -5.64 13.05 -16.74
CA GLY A 64 -4.68 13.19 -17.84
C GLY A 64 -3.26 12.72 -17.48
N GLU A 65 -2.38 12.70 -18.49
CA GLU A 65 -0.95 12.48 -18.31
C GLU A 65 -0.35 13.48 -17.29
N GLY A 66 0.61 13.02 -16.50
CA GLY A 66 1.25 13.84 -15.46
C GLY A 66 0.45 13.97 -14.16
N ASN A 67 -0.82 13.56 -14.14
CA ASN A 67 -1.66 13.71 -12.96
C ASN A 67 -1.67 12.45 -12.09
N SER A 68 -1.74 12.68 -10.79
CA SER A 68 -1.96 11.65 -9.79
C SER A 68 -3.10 12.07 -8.87
N PHE A 69 -3.87 11.09 -8.39
CA PHE A 69 -4.94 11.34 -7.43
C PHE A 69 -4.93 10.28 -6.33
N THR A 70 -5.24 10.68 -5.11
CA THR A 70 -5.34 9.81 -3.94
C THR A 70 -6.73 9.94 -3.33
N HIS A 71 -7.42 8.81 -3.15
CA HIS A 71 -8.71 8.74 -2.46
C HIS A 71 -8.52 8.08 -1.09
N THR A 72 -8.68 8.83 0.00
CA THR A 72 -8.29 8.44 1.36
C THR A 72 -9.35 7.70 2.18
N SER A 73 -10.53 7.43 1.61
CA SER A 73 -11.60 6.63 2.20
C SER A 73 -12.06 5.51 1.26
N PHE A 74 -11.11 4.90 0.53
CA PHE A 74 -11.41 3.98 -0.59
C PHE A 74 -12.31 2.80 -0.23
N ILE A 75 -12.16 2.23 0.98
CA ILE A 75 -12.98 1.11 1.46
C ILE A 75 -14.49 1.41 1.49
N GLU A 76 -14.88 2.68 1.66
CA GLU A 76 -16.29 3.10 1.67
C GLU A 76 -16.92 3.04 0.27
N HIS A 77 -16.09 3.03 -0.78
CA HIS A 77 -16.52 3.12 -2.17
C HIS A 77 -16.17 1.88 -3.00
N ALA A 78 -15.30 0.99 -2.50
CA ALA A 78 -14.82 -0.18 -3.23
C ALA A 78 -15.17 -1.49 -2.50
N PRO A 79 -16.27 -2.16 -2.88
CA PRO A 79 -16.62 -3.49 -2.35
C PRO A 79 -15.49 -4.52 -2.48
N ALA A 80 -14.68 -4.44 -3.54
CA ALA A 80 -13.52 -5.33 -3.74
C ALA A 80 -12.49 -5.24 -2.61
N MET A 81 -12.34 -4.08 -1.96
CA MET A 81 -11.44 -3.90 -0.82
C MET A 81 -11.85 -4.79 0.36
N TRP A 82 -13.16 -5.00 0.56
CA TRP A 82 -13.66 -5.83 1.66
C TRP A 82 -13.23 -7.29 1.54
N LYS A 83 -13.10 -7.79 0.30
CA LYS A 83 -12.64 -9.16 0.02
C LYS A 83 -11.21 -9.41 0.51
N MET A 84 -10.39 -8.36 0.64
CA MET A 84 -9.04 -8.51 1.20
C MET A 84 -9.09 -8.98 2.66
N PHE A 85 -10.11 -8.58 3.44
CA PHE A 85 -10.25 -8.99 4.83
C PHE A 85 -10.74 -10.42 5.00
N GLU A 86 -11.31 -11.01 3.95
CA GLU A 86 -11.67 -12.42 3.88
C GLU A 86 -10.53 -13.28 3.29
N HIS A 87 -9.52 -12.65 2.69
CA HIS A 87 -8.38 -13.32 2.06
C HIS A 87 -7.30 -13.65 3.09
N GLU A 88 -7.31 -14.88 3.61
CA GLU A 88 -6.44 -15.30 4.70
C GLU A 88 -4.93 -15.08 4.46
N PRO A 89 -4.36 -15.29 3.27
CA PRO A 89 -2.95 -14.96 3.01
C PRO A 89 -2.61 -13.49 3.29
N PHE A 90 -3.52 -12.57 2.94
CA PHE A 90 -3.36 -11.15 3.24
C PHE A 90 -3.47 -10.91 4.75
N MET A 91 -4.50 -11.44 5.40
CA MET A 91 -4.72 -11.24 6.83
C MET A 91 -3.59 -11.83 7.68
N ARG A 92 -3.06 -13.00 7.31
CA ARG A 92 -1.89 -13.59 7.96
C ARG A 92 -0.66 -12.68 7.87
N ALA A 93 -0.39 -12.09 6.70
CA ALA A 93 0.70 -11.13 6.55
C ALA A 93 0.49 -9.90 7.46
N GLN A 94 -0.73 -9.34 7.49
CA GLN A 94 -1.04 -8.19 8.35
C GLN A 94 -0.81 -8.51 9.84
N ARG A 95 -1.26 -9.67 10.32
CA ARG A 95 -1.07 -10.07 11.72
C ARG A 95 0.40 -10.16 12.12
N VAL A 96 1.25 -10.72 11.24
CA VAL A 96 2.70 -10.80 11.47
C VAL A 96 3.32 -9.40 11.54
N PHE A 97 3.08 -8.54 10.54
CA PHE A 97 3.72 -7.22 10.49
C PHE A 97 3.18 -6.24 11.54
N CYS A 98 1.92 -6.36 11.94
CA CYS A 98 1.35 -5.61 13.07
C CYS A 98 1.69 -6.22 14.44
N GLN A 99 2.30 -7.42 14.46
CA GLN A 99 2.58 -8.18 15.68
C GLN A 99 1.35 -8.33 16.59
N ALA A 100 0.18 -8.56 15.97
CA ALA A 100 -1.10 -8.60 16.66
C ALA A 100 -2.09 -9.54 15.95
N GLU A 101 -2.87 -10.29 16.73
CA GLU A 101 -3.95 -11.13 16.20
C GLU A 101 -5.22 -10.32 15.89
N GLU A 102 -5.52 -9.35 16.74
CA GLU A 102 -6.64 -8.43 16.59
C GLU A 102 -6.17 -7.19 15.81
N LEU A 103 -6.79 -6.95 14.65
CA LEU A 103 -6.42 -5.87 13.76
C LEU A 103 -7.57 -4.87 13.65
N THR A 104 -7.22 -3.59 13.57
CA THR A 104 -8.15 -2.50 13.23
C THR A 104 -7.61 -1.76 12.02
N ILE A 105 -8.51 -1.34 11.13
CA ILE A 105 -8.17 -0.52 9.99
C ILE A 105 -8.00 0.91 10.48
N ASN A 106 -6.79 1.47 10.34
CA ASN A 106 -6.59 2.90 10.57
C ASN A 106 -7.17 3.71 9.38
N ARG A 107 -6.71 3.41 8.16
CA ARG A 107 -7.19 4.06 6.94
C ARG A 107 -7.06 3.15 5.73
N THR A 108 -7.75 3.49 4.66
CA THR A 108 -7.54 2.88 3.34
C THR A 108 -7.34 3.96 2.30
N ALA A 109 -6.47 3.71 1.33
CA ALA A 109 -6.27 4.65 0.25
C ALA A 109 -6.12 3.90 -1.08
N ALA A 110 -6.62 4.51 -2.14
CA ALA A 110 -6.29 4.15 -3.50
C ALA A 110 -5.56 5.33 -4.15
N ILE A 111 -4.58 5.02 -5.00
CA ILE A 111 -3.73 6.02 -5.65
C ILE A 111 -3.60 5.64 -7.13
N ILE A 112 -3.94 6.56 -8.02
CA ILE A 112 -3.55 6.49 -9.44
C ILE A 112 -2.36 7.43 -9.65
N ARG A 113 -1.32 6.92 -10.32
CA ARG A 113 -0.18 7.71 -10.78
C ARG A 113 -0.01 7.51 -12.28
N ASN A 114 -0.43 8.48 -13.09
CA ASN A 114 -0.28 8.39 -14.53
C ASN A 114 1.18 8.59 -14.95
N PRO A 115 1.58 8.09 -16.14
CA PRO A 115 2.87 8.43 -16.73
C PRO A 115 3.14 9.93 -16.69
N GLY A 116 4.37 10.32 -16.35
CA GLY A 116 4.75 11.73 -16.20
C GLY A 116 4.45 12.34 -14.83
N SER A 117 3.74 11.66 -13.93
CA SER A 117 3.51 12.17 -12.56
C SER A 117 4.83 12.33 -11.81
N ASP A 118 5.02 13.46 -11.14
CA ASP A 118 6.23 13.75 -10.36
C ASP A 118 6.43 12.78 -9.19
N PRO A 119 7.67 12.41 -8.85
CA PRO A 119 7.94 11.62 -7.66
C PRO A 119 7.53 12.37 -6.39
N LEU A 120 7.03 11.64 -5.39
CA LEU A 120 6.78 12.22 -4.06
C LEU A 120 8.11 12.47 -3.34
N THR A 121 8.14 13.49 -2.48
CA THR A 121 9.26 13.71 -1.57
C THR A 121 9.35 12.59 -0.54
N TRP A 122 10.55 12.29 -0.05
CA TRP A 122 10.74 11.36 1.06
C TRP A 122 9.95 11.80 2.30
N HIS A 123 9.13 10.90 2.84
CA HIS A 123 8.30 11.14 4.03
C HIS A 123 8.04 9.84 4.80
N SER A 124 7.53 9.97 6.02
CA SER A 124 6.93 8.88 6.80
C SER A 124 5.42 9.07 6.82
N ASP A 125 4.67 7.99 6.60
CA ASP A 125 3.20 8.01 6.71
C ASP A 125 2.74 8.22 8.17
N PHE A 126 3.50 7.69 9.14
CA PHE A 126 3.31 7.98 10.55
C PHE A 126 4.17 9.18 10.97
N CYS A 127 3.55 10.25 11.43
CA CYS A 127 4.23 11.47 11.88
C CYS A 127 4.24 11.65 13.40
N GLY A 128 3.82 10.64 14.16
CA GLY A 128 3.68 10.73 15.62
C GLY A 128 2.42 11.49 16.04
N PHE A 129 2.33 11.78 17.33
CA PHE A 129 1.26 12.59 17.91
C PHE A 129 1.68 14.07 17.94
N SER A 130 0.79 14.94 17.49
CA SER A 130 0.97 16.39 17.54
C SER A 130 0.27 17.01 18.74
N ASP A 131 0.93 17.94 19.43
CA ASP A 131 0.30 18.79 20.44
C ASP A 131 -0.48 19.93 19.77
N GLY A 132 -1.70 20.18 20.24
CA GLY A 132 -2.56 21.29 19.76
C GLY A 132 -3.62 20.85 18.75
N PRO A 133 -4.37 21.81 18.18
CA PRO A 133 -5.43 21.49 17.22
C PRO A 133 -4.83 20.93 15.92
N PRO A 134 -5.47 19.93 15.30
CA PRO A 134 -4.99 19.32 14.07
C PRO A 134 -4.93 20.35 12.93
N THR A 135 -3.82 20.32 12.19
CA THR A 135 -3.52 21.25 11.08
C THR A 135 -3.62 20.58 9.71
N PHE A 136 -3.54 19.25 9.66
CA PHE A 136 -3.82 18.45 8.47
C PHE A 136 -4.43 17.08 8.84
N SER A 137 -4.86 16.31 7.83
CA SER A 137 -5.56 15.04 8.04
C SER A 137 -4.75 13.99 8.82
N GLY A 138 -3.42 14.03 8.72
CA GLY A 138 -2.53 13.13 9.47
C GLY A 138 -2.42 13.45 10.96
N ASP A 139 -2.81 14.64 11.42
CA ASP A 139 -2.83 15.00 12.85
C ASP A 139 -4.02 14.38 13.61
N ILE A 140 -5.06 13.92 12.88
CA ILE A 140 -6.27 13.32 13.47
C ILE A 140 -6.21 11.79 13.41
N LEU A 141 -5.53 11.25 12.39
CA LEU A 141 -5.49 9.82 12.09
C LEU A 141 -4.28 9.09 12.70
N ASN A 142 -3.40 9.81 13.41
CA ASN A 142 -2.20 9.26 14.06
C ASN A 142 -2.28 9.39 15.57
#